data_AF-A0A8T7HD59-F1
#
_entry.id   AF-A0A8T7HD59-F1
#
_cell.length_a   1.000
_cell.length_b   1.000
_cell.length_c   1.000
_cell.angle_alpha   90.00
_cell.angle_beta   90.00
_cell.angle_gamma   90.00
#
_symmetry.space_group_name_H-M   'P 1'
#
loop_
_entity.id
_entity.type
_entity.pdbx_description
1 polymer ?
#
loop_
_entity_poly.entity_id
_entity_poly.type
_entity_poly.pdbx_seq_one_letter_code
_entity_poly.pdbx_strand_id
1 'polypeptide(L)'
;MGFWKTWKKVMFEPMEFFEKMPKKVSISDASKYYLKIKAIFLAIQSVFLLIFVGIFSSIFGIFGIEGIALGGAFFGIYALVVIIGFPLRLLLSWGFMFWGAGLLHLLAMMFGSKEKYKESVKIISYASTPNLLAFIPVISFIVKIYSIILQV
;
A
#
# COMPACT_ATOMS: atom_id res chain seq x y z
N MET A 1 16.83 1.76 -11.73
CA MET A 1 17.26 1.06 -10.49
C MET A 1 16.37 -0.14 -10.25
N GLY A 2 16.90 -1.24 -9.70
CA GLY A 2 16.08 -2.38 -9.30
C GLY A 2 15.18 -2.04 -8.11
N PHE A 3 13.98 -2.64 -8.07
CA PHE A 3 12.94 -2.38 -7.05
C PHE A 3 13.47 -2.47 -5.61
N TRP A 4 14.17 -3.56 -5.27
CA TRP A 4 14.71 -3.78 -3.93
C TRP A 4 15.81 -2.80 -3.54
N LYS A 5 16.63 -2.36 -4.50
CA LYS A 5 17.66 -1.33 -4.26
C LYS A 5 17.02 0.01 -3.93
N THR A 6 15.96 0.38 -4.66
CA THR A 6 15.18 1.58 -4.37
C THR A 6 14.47 1.46 -3.01
N TRP A 7 13.85 0.32 -2.71
CA TRP A 7 13.20 0.09 -1.43
C TRP A 7 14.18 0.25 -0.25
N LYS A 8 15.35 -0.40 -0.31
CA LYS A 8 16.38 -0.27 0.74
C LYS A 8 16.85 1.18 0.90
N LYS A 9 17.12 1.88 -0.21
CA LYS A 9 17.54 3.28 -0.16
C LYS A 9 16.49 4.19 0.46
N VAL A 10 15.22 4.07 0.08
CA VAL A 10 14.15 4.87 0.68
C VAL A 10 13.95 4.53 2.16
N MET A 11 14.09 3.26 2.55
CA MET A 11 13.92 2.83 3.94
C MET A 11 15.04 3.31 4.87
N PHE A 12 16.30 3.27 4.42
CA PHE A 12 17.48 3.45 5.29
C PHE A 12 18.30 4.70 4.98
N GLU A 13 18.19 5.25 3.77
CA GLU A 13 18.89 6.45 3.31
C GLU A 13 17.89 7.47 2.72
N PRO A 14 16.77 7.80 3.41
CA PRO A 14 15.69 8.60 2.82
C PRO A 14 16.15 10.00 2.39
N MET A 15 16.93 10.68 3.23
CA MET A 15 17.45 12.02 2.94
C MET A 15 18.31 12.02 1.68
N GLU A 16 19.27 11.10 1.59
CA GLU A 16 20.12 10.97 0.42
C GLU A 16 19.32 10.60 -0.83
N PHE A 17 18.31 9.73 -0.69
CA PHE A 17 17.46 9.32 -1.81
C PHE A 17 16.65 10.48 -2.37
N PHE A 18 15.94 11.23 -1.52
CA PHE A 18 15.08 12.33 -1.94
C PHE A 18 15.89 13.55 -2.42
N GLU A 19 17.04 13.83 -1.82
CA GLU A 19 17.94 14.91 -2.25
C GLU A 19 18.55 14.62 -3.63
N LYS A 20 19.03 13.38 -3.85
CA LYS A 20 19.61 12.96 -5.13
C LYS A 20 18.56 12.57 -6.17
N MET A 21 17.28 12.59 -5.83
CA MET A 21 16.21 12.19 -6.74
C MET A 21 16.21 13.14 -7.94
N PRO A 22 16.51 12.65 -9.17
CA PRO A 22 16.55 13.52 -10.32
C PRO A 22 15.17 14.13 -10.58
N LYS A 23 15.11 15.45 -10.81
CA LYS A 23 13.87 16.11 -11.28
C LYS A 23 13.31 15.48 -12.57
N LYS A 24 14.15 14.76 -13.33
CA LYS A 24 13.78 14.01 -14.55
C LYS A 24 13.14 12.64 -14.32
N VAL A 25 13.03 12.12 -13.10
CA VAL A 25 12.27 10.86 -12.86
C VAL A 25 10.86 11.04 -13.41
N SER A 26 10.42 10.11 -14.26
CA SER A 26 9.09 10.21 -14.87
C SER A 26 8.02 9.86 -13.82
N ILE A 27 6.85 10.51 -13.91
CA ILE A 27 5.69 10.16 -13.05
C ILE A 27 5.30 8.68 -13.26
N SER A 28 5.46 8.18 -14.49
CA SER A 28 5.16 6.79 -14.82
C SER A 28 6.03 5.82 -14.01
N ASP A 29 7.33 6.09 -13.89
CA ASP A 29 8.25 5.22 -13.16
C ASP A 29 7.97 5.24 -11.65
N ALA A 30 7.66 6.42 -11.10
CA ALA A 30 7.25 6.56 -9.70
C ALA A 30 5.92 5.82 -9.43
N SER A 31 4.94 5.99 -10.31
CA SER A 31 3.64 5.31 -10.21
C SER A 31 3.76 3.79 -10.31
N LYS A 32 4.62 3.29 -11.22
CA LYS A 32 4.91 1.85 -11.34
C LYS A 32 5.56 1.31 -10.06
N TYR A 33 6.45 2.08 -9.42
CA TYR A 33 7.04 1.70 -8.15
C TYR A 33 5.98 1.61 -7.05
N TYR A 34 5.12 2.62 -6.92
CA TYR A 34 3.99 2.60 -5.99
C TYR A 34 3.07 1.40 -6.21
N LEU A 35 2.69 1.14 -7.47
CA LEU A 35 1.85 0.00 -7.83
C LEU A 35 2.48 -1.34 -7.44
N LYS A 36 3.80 -1.50 -7.60
CA LYS A 36 4.51 -2.70 -7.13
C LYS A 36 4.44 -2.85 -5.62
N ILE A 37 4.68 -1.77 -4.87
CA ILE A 37 4.56 -1.77 -3.40
C ILE A 37 3.14 -2.16 -2.99
N LYS A 38 2.12 -1.53 -3.58
CA LYS A 38 0.72 -1.79 -3.26
C LYS A 38 0.26 -3.19 -3.68
N ALA A 39 0.69 -3.70 -4.83
CA ALA A 39 0.38 -5.05 -5.26
C ALA A 39 0.94 -6.11 -4.29
N ILE A 40 2.20 -5.97 -3.89
CA ILE A 40 2.82 -6.87 -2.90
C ILE A 40 2.09 -6.77 -1.56
N PHE A 41 1.83 -5.54 -1.08
CA PHE A 41 1.12 -5.32 0.17
C PHE A 41 -0.29 -5.94 0.16
N LEU A 42 -1.07 -5.71 -0.91
CA LEU A 42 -2.40 -6.27 -1.06
C LEU A 42 -2.38 -7.80 -1.17
N ALA A 43 -1.38 -8.38 -1.83
CA ALA A 43 -1.24 -9.83 -1.95
C ALA A 43 -0.99 -10.45 -0.57
N ILE A 44 -0.03 -9.89 0.19
CA ILE A 44 0.24 -10.31 1.57
C ILE A 44 -1.03 -10.17 2.42
N GLN A 45 -1.68 -9.00 2.40
CA GLN A 45 -2.91 -8.76 3.16
C GLN A 45 -4.01 -9.77 2.80
N SER A 46 -4.16 -10.11 1.52
CA SER A 46 -5.17 -11.07 1.04
C SER A 46 -4.91 -12.48 1.57
N VAL A 47 -3.65 -12.93 1.58
CA VAL A 47 -3.28 -14.25 2.14
C VAL A 47 -3.58 -14.31 3.64
N PHE A 48 -3.16 -13.31 4.41
CA PHE A 48 -3.44 -13.26 5.85
C PHE A 48 -4.94 -13.28 6.14
N LEU A 49 -5.72 -12.55 5.34
CA LEU A 49 -7.15 -12.44 5.55
C LEU A 49 -7.87 -13.74 5.16
N LEU A 50 -7.42 -14.44 4.11
CA LEU A 50 -7.93 -15.78 3.77
C LEU A 50 -7.64 -16.79 4.88
N ILE A 51 -6.45 -16.76 5.48
CA ILE A 51 -6.13 -17.60 6.64
C ILE A 51 -7.07 -17.30 7.80
N PHE A 52 -7.27 -16.01 8.11
CA PHE A 52 -8.15 -15.58 9.20
C PHE A 52 -9.61 -16.00 8.97
N VAL A 53 -10.14 -15.81 7.76
CA VAL A 53 -11.49 -16.25 7.39
C VAL A 53 -11.59 -17.78 7.43
N GLY A 54 -10.56 -18.52 7.00
CA GLY A 54 -10.54 -19.98 7.13
C GLY A 54 -10.63 -20.46 8.58
N ILE A 55 -9.89 -19.84 9.49
CA ILE A 55 -9.98 -20.11 10.94
C ILE A 55 -11.35 -19.73 11.49
N PHE A 56 -11.91 -18.58 11.07
CA PHE A 56 -13.22 -18.17 11.53
C PHE A 56 -14.34 -19.08 11.00
N SER A 57 -14.23 -19.53 9.75
CA SER A 57 -15.14 -20.48 9.11
C SER A 57 -15.13 -21.85 9.81
N SER A 58 -14.01 -22.29 10.38
CA SER A 58 -13.94 -23.58 11.09
C SER A 58 -14.69 -23.56 12.43
N ILE A 59 -14.86 -22.38 13.06
CA ILE A 59 -15.67 -22.22 14.28
C ILE A 59 -17.13 -22.60 14.01
N PHE A 60 -17.64 -22.35 12.80
CA PHE A 60 -19.01 -22.74 12.45
C PHE A 60 -19.21 -24.27 12.44
N GLY A 61 -18.14 -25.06 12.34
CA GLY A 61 -18.23 -26.52 12.44
C GLY A 61 -18.75 -27.03 13.78
N ILE A 62 -18.70 -26.21 14.84
CA ILE A 62 -19.27 -26.52 16.16
C ILE A 62 -20.80 -26.65 16.11
N PHE A 63 -21.45 -26.01 15.13
CA PHE A 63 -22.91 -26.04 14.94
C PHE A 63 -23.37 -27.21 14.05
N GLY A 64 -22.52 -28.21 13.82
CA GLY A 64 -22.85 -29.40 13.03
C GLY A 64 -22.75 -29.19 11.51
N ILE A 65 -23.38 -30.07 10.74
CA ILE A 65 -23.25 -30.15 9.27
C ILE A 65 -23.70 -28.85 8.58
N GLU A 66 -24.78 -28.23 9.07
CA GLU A 66 -25.28 -26.95 8.54
C GLU A 66 -24.27 -25.82 8.78
N GLY A 67 -23.62 -25.81 9.95
CA GLY A 67 -22.55 -24.87 10.27
C GLY A 67 -21.32 -25.04 9.38
N ILE A 68 -20.93 -26.28 9.05
CA ILE A 68 -19.84 -26.55 8.10
C ILE A 68 -20.19 -25.99 6.71
N ALA A 69 -21.41 -26.21 6.23
CA ALA A 69 -21.86 -25.71 4.93
C ALA A 69 -21.85 -24.18 4.88
N LEU A 70 -22.34 -23.52 5.93
CA LEU A 70 -22.32 -22.06 6.06
C LEU A 70 -20.89 -21.50 6.12
N GLY A 71 -20.00 -22.11 6.91
CA GLY A 71 -18.60 -21.71 7.01
C GLY A 71 -17.87 -21.82 5.67
N GLY A 72 -18.13 -22.89 4.92
CA GLY A 72 -17.61 -23.10 3.56
C GLY A 72 -18.14 -22.07 2.56
N ALA A 73 -19.43 -21.76 2.59
CA ALA A 73 -20.03 -20.73 1.74
C ALA A 73 -19.44 -19.34 2.03
N PHE A 74 -19.26 -18.99 3.30
CA PHE A 74 -18.63 -17.73 3.71
C PHE A 74 -17.20 -17.61 3.18
N PHE A 75 -16.40 -18.68 3.35
CA PHE A 75 -15.04 -18.72 2.83
C PHE A 75 -15.01 -18.58 1.30
N GLY A 76 -15.87 -19.31 0.59
CA GLY A 76 -15.97 -19.28 -0.86
C GLY A 76 -16.33 -17.90 -1.41
N ILE A 77 -17.36 -17.26 -0.86
CA ILE A 77 -17.76 -15.90 -1.25
C ILE A 77 -16.61 -14.92 -0.98
N TYR A 78 -15.97 -15.02 0.19
CA TYR A 78 -14.88 -14.12 0.54
C TYR A 78 -13.67 -14.28 -0.39
N ALA A 79 -13.29 -15.52 -0.72
CA ALA A 79 -12.23 -15.79 -1.68
C ALA A 79 -12.52 -15.19 -3.06
N LEU A 80 -13.76 -15.28 -3.53
CA LEU A 80 -14.18 -14.64 -4.78
C LEU A 80 -14.08 -13.11 -4.70
N VAL A 81 -14.53 -12.50 -3.61
CA VAL A 81 -14.41 -11.05 -3.39
C VAL A 81 -12.95 -10.60 -3.38
N VAL A 82 -12.05 -11.38 -2.79
CA VAL A 82 -10.62 -11.09 -2.79
C VAL A 82 -10.05 -11.15 -4.20
N ILE A 83 -10.34 -12.22 -4.95
CA ILE A 83 -9.78 -12.44 -6.30
C ILE A 83 -10.30 -11.38 -7.28
N ILE A 84 -11.62 -11.17 -7.31
CA ILE A 84 -12.27 -10.22 -8.22
C ILE A 84 -11.99 -8.78 -7.77
N GLY A 85 -11.98 -8.54 -6.46
CA GLY A 85 -11.74 -7.23 -5.88
C GLY A 85 -10.28 -6.79 -5.91
N PHE A 86 -9.33 -7.69 -6.08
CA PHE A 86 -7.89 -7.36 -6.13
C PHE A 86 -7.55 -6.29 -7.18
N PRO A 87 -7.88 -6.46 -8.49
CA PRO A 87 -7.59 -5.44 -9.50
C PRO A 87 -8.30 -4.12 -9.21
N LEU A 88 -9.55 -4.17 -8.73
CA LEU A 88 -10.32 -2.98 -8.38
C LEU A 88 -9.67 -2.21 -7.23
N ARG A 89 -9.22 -2.91 -6.17
CA ARG A 89 -8.51 -2.30 -5.03
C ARG A 89 -7.18 -1.69 -5.45
N LEU A 90 -6.45 -2.34 -6.37
CA LEU A 90 -5.20 -1.80 -6.89
C LEU A 90 -5.44 -0.51 -7.69
N LEU A 91 -6.46 -0.50 -8.54
CA LEU A 91 -6.85 0.66 -9.35
C LEU A 91 -7.34 1.82 -8.47
N LEU A 92 -8.18 1.54 -7.47
CA LEU A 92 -8.60 2.53 -6.48
C LEU A 92 -7.40 3.09 -5.71
N SER A 93 -6.51 2.23 -5.20
CA SER A 93 -5.30 2.66 -4.49
C SER A 93 -4.40 3.54 -5.34
N TRP A 94 -4.37 3.33 -6.66
CA TRP A 94 -3.63 4.17 -7.60
C TRP A 94 -4.31 5.53 -7.79
N GLY A 95 -5.65 5.57 -7.92
CA GLY A 95 -6.40 6.83 -7.95
C GLY A 95 -6.22 7.67 -6.68
N PHE A 96 -6.36 7.04 -5.50
CA PHE A 96 -6.15 7.69 -4.20
C PHE A 96 -4.73 8.24 -4.02
N MET A 97 -3.73 7.67 -4.71
CA MET A 97 -2.36 8.19 -4.68
C MET A 97 -2.28 9.61 -5.26
N PHE A 98 -2.95 9.86 -6.38
CA PHE A 98 -2.99 11.21 -6.99
C PHE A 98 -3.75 12.20 -6.13
N TRP A 99 -4.83 11.75 -5.50
CA TRP A 99 -5.57 12.57 -4.55
C TRP A 99 -4.70 12.97 -3.34
N GLY A 100 -3.98 12.00 -2.75
CA GLY A 100 -3.02 12.24 -1.68
C GLY A 100 -1.87 13.16 -2.11
N ALA A 101 -1.34 13.00 -3.33
CA ALA A 101 -0.37 13.92 -3.89
C ALA A 101 -0.93 15.35 -4.03
N GLY A 102 -2.23 15.48 -4.32
CA GLY A 102 -2.93 16.76 -4.41
C GLY A 102 -2.96 17.47 -3.06
N LEU A 103 -3.34 16.74 -2.01
CA LEU A 103 -3.30 17.24 -0.65
C LEU A 103 -1.88 17.66 -0.24
N LEU A 104 -0.88 16.80 -0.48
CA LEU A 104 0.52 17.11 -0.19
C LEU A 104 1.01 18.36 -0.95
N HIS A 105 0.62 18.49 -2.21
CA HIS A 105 0.99 19.64 -3.03
C HIS A 105 0.35 20.94 -2.52
N LEU A 106 -0.93 20.90 -2.13
CA LEU A 106 -1.62 22.05 -1.52
C LEU A 106 -0.92 22.48 -0.23
N LEU A 107 -0.62 21.53 0.66
CA LEU A 107 0.12 21.80 1.89
C LEU A 107 1.50 22.40 1.59
N ALA A 108 2.26 21.81 0.66
CA ALA A 108 3.56 22.33 0.27
C ALA A 108 3.49 23.76 -0.28
N MET A 109 2.46 24.10 -1.06
CA MET A 109 2.24 25.47 -1.55
C MET A 109 1.92 26.45 -0.41
N MET A 110 1.16 26.03 0.61
CA MET A 110 0.89 26.86 1.79
C MET A 110 2.17 27.21 2.56
N PHE A 111 3.17 26.31 2.55
CA PHE A 111 4.49 26.53 3.15
C PHE A 111 5.53 27.12 2.18
N GLY A 112 5.11 27.59 0.99
CA GLY A 112 5.95 28.34 0.06
C GLY A 112 6.69 27.52 -1.01
N SER A 113 6.33 26.26 -1.22
CA SER A 113 6.90 25.45 -2.30
C SER A 113 6.53 26.02 -3.68
N LYS A 114 7.54 26.11 -4.56
CA LYS A 114 7.39 26.50 -5.98
C LYS A 114 7.51 25.31 -6.94
N GLU A 115 7.64 24.09 -6.38
CA GLU A 115 7.78 22.88 -7.17
C GLU A 115 6.46 22.50 -7.83
N LYS A 116 6.52 21.76 -8.95
CA LYS A 116 5.33 21.34 -9.69
C LYS A 116 4.65 20.17 -8.97
N TYR A 117 3.34 20.01 -9.16
CA TYR A 117 2.55 18.85 -8.71
C TYR A 117 3.22 17.49 -8.99
N LYS A 118 3.94 17.38 -10.12
CA LYS A 118 4.70 16.19 -10.50
C LYS A 118 5.70 15.73 -9.42
N GLU A 119 6.28 16.64 -8.65
CA GLU A 119 7.20 16.31 -7.56
C GLU A 119 6.46 15.71 -6.36
N SER A 120 5.31 16.26 -5.97
CA SER A 120 4.46 15.69 -4.91
C SER A 120 4.00 14.26 -5.23
N VAL A 121 3.69 13.98 -6.51
CA VAL A 121 3.36 12.63 -6.97
C VAL A 121 4.54 11.66 -6.82
N LYS A 122 5.77 12.10 -7.10
CA LYS A 122 6.96 11.26 -6.88
C LYS A 122 7.21 11.02 -5.40
N ILE A 123 7.12 12.07 -4.59
CA ILE A 123 7.33 11.98 -3.14
C ILE A 123 6.36 10.96 -2.55
N ILE A 124 5.05 11.08 -2.79
CA ILE A 124 4.08 10.13 -2.25
C ILE A 124 4.28 8.70 -2.78
N SER A 125 4.74 8.55 -4.03
CA SER A 125 5.02 7.23 -4.61
C SER A 125 6.11 6.50 -3.85
N TYR A 126 7.22 7.19 -3.55
CA TYR A 126 8.34 6.61 -2.82
C TYR A 126 8.11 6.59 -1.32
N ALA A 127 7.43 7.59 -0.73
CA ALA A 127 7.06 7.57 0.68
C ALA A 127 6.12 6.41 1.05
N SER A 128 5.51 5.75 0.04
CA SER A 128 4.73 4.52 0.25
C SER A 128 5.57 3.27 0.56
N THR A 129 6.90 3.32 0.37
CA THR A 129 7.85 2.21 0.59
C THR A 129 7.68 1.46 1.91
N PRO A 130 7.47 2.14 3.07
CA PRO A 130 7.33 1.46 4.35
C PRO A 130 6.12 0.55 4.43
N ASN A 131 5.11 0.73 3.57
CA ASN A 131 3.89 -0.08 3.56
C ASN A 131 4.15 -1.58 3.39
N LEU A 132 5.29 -2.00 2.81
CA LEU A 132 5.64 -3.43 2.75
C LEU A 132 5.76 -4.07 4.13
N LEU A 133 6.03 -3.29 5.19
CA LEU A 133 6.12 -3.77 6.57
C LEU A 133 4.83 -3.55 7.38
N ALA A 134 3.83 -2.87 6.80
CA ALA A 134 2.57 -2.54 7.49
C ALA A 134 1.70 -3.75 7.81
N PHE A 135 2.03 -4.95 7.31
CA PHE A 135 1.29 -6.18 7.62
C PHE A 135 1.48 -6.63 9.08
N ILE A 136 2.58 -6.22 9.73
CA ILE A 136 2.84 -6.56 11.14
C ILE A 136 2.01 -5.60 12.00
N PRO A 137 1.00 -6.07 12.77
CA PRO A 137 0.05 -5.19 13.46
C PRO A 137 0.70 -4.13 14.35
N VAL A 138 1.72 -4.54 15.12
CA VAL A 138 2.48 -3.65 16.03
C VAL A 138 3.29 -2.60 15.25
N ILE A 139 3.81 -2.96 14.09
CA ILE A 139 4.66 -2.08 13.26
C ILE A 139 3.81 -1.21 12.31
N SER A 140 2.55 -1.57 12.08
CA SER A 140 1.64 -0.86 11.17
C SER A 140 1.47 0.62 11.54
N PHE A 141 1.43 0.94 12.83
CA PHE A 141 1.34 2.32 13.31
C PHE A 141 2.64 3.09 13.07
N ILE A 142 3.78 2.48 13.37
CA ILE A 142 5.12 3.05 13.13
C ILE A 142 5.32 3.31 11.63
N VAL A 143 4.88 2.40 10.78
CA VAL A 143 4.96 2.52 9.32
C VAL A 143 4.14 3.70 8.80
N LYS A 144 2.94 3.94 9.34
CA LYS A 144 2.12 5.09 8.96
C LYS A 144 2.81 6.40 9.31
N ILE A 145 3.35 6.51 10.53
CA ILE A 145 4.10 7.69 10.98
C ILE A 145 5.34 7.90 10.10
N TYR A 146 6.13 6.84 9.88
CA TYR A 146 7.34 6.94 9.06
C TYR A 146 7.02 7.35 7.62
N SER A 147 5.92 6.84 7.05
CA SER A 147 5.48 7.25 5.71
C SER A 147 5.08 8.74 5.64
N ILE A 148 4.60 9.33 6.74
CA ILE A 148 4.33 10.77 6.82
C ILE A 148 5.64 11.56 6.93
N ILE A 149 6.58 11.09 7.77
CA ILE A 149 7.89 11.71 7.90
C ILE A 149 8.62 11.78 6.56
N LEU A 150 8.52 10.73 5.73
CA LEU A 150 9.12 10.71 4.38
C LEU A 150 8.48 11.70 3.39
N GLN A 151 7.34 12.32 3.73
CA GLN A 151 6.66 13.29 2.88
C GLN A 151 6.99 14.74 3.25
N VAL A 152 7.62 14.97 4.40
CA VAL A 152 8.03 16.28 4.92
C VAL A 152 9.49 16.52 4.56
#